data_AF-A0AAN8YY14-F1
#
_entry.id   AF-A0AAN8YY14-F1
#
_cell.length_a   1.000
_cell.length_b   1.000
_cell.length_c   1.000
_cell.angle_alpha   90.00
_cell.angle_beta   90.00
_cell.angle_gamma   90.00
#
_symmetry.space_group_name_H-M   'P 1'
#
loop_
_entity.id
_entity.type
_entity.pdbx_description
1 polymer ?
#
loop_
_entity_poly.entity_id
_entity_poly.type
_entity_poly.pdbx_seq_one_letter_code
_entity_poly.pdbx_strand_id
1 'polypeptide(L)'
;MASLDNVEKDRRVFAFMEGMVATLDLVALSIYHFLLISRALVVHSMECVVAGRDEPLSPIGKMLLQKDLCGVINCLIGLEKPIEPEAARLEFENSPWIKHPRFCSVLVRDKNGKEHWRKTQVDLEKHFIILEDRVGEGEDDEAIVNQYMADLAVSSPLSTDKPLWEFHFLMADKCVAIRIHHALETGSL
;
A
#
# COMPACT_ATOMS: atom_id res chain seq x y z
N MET A 1 11.58 -20.34 28.16
CA MET A 1 11.00 -19.05 28.57
C MET A 1 11.06 -18.15 27.35
N ALA A 2 10.01 -18.13 26.52
CA ALA A 2 9.91 -17.12 25.47
C ALA A 2 9.82 -15.77 26.19
N SER A 3 10.75 -14.86 25.93
CA SER A 3 10.79 -13.56 26.61
C SER A 3 9.45 -12.85 26.42
N LEU A 4 8.93 -12.21 27.48
CA LEU A 4 7.76 -11.32 27.39
C LEU A 4 7.95 -10.26 26.29
N ASP A 5 9.20 -9.91 25.99
CA ASP A 5 9.56 -9.00 24.90
C ASP A 5 9.17 -9.54 23.51
N ASN A 6 9.28 -10.85 23.29
CA ASN A 6 8.89 -11.45 22.00
C ASN A 6 7.36 -11.44 21.84
N VAL A 7 6.62 -11.80 22.89
CA VAL A 7 5.14 -11.81 22.86
C VAL A 7 4.58 -10.40 22.62
N GLU A 8 5.20 -9.40 23.23
CA GLU A 8 4.80 -8.00 23.09
C GLU A 8 5.23 -7.41 21.73
N LYS A 9 6.37 -7.83 21.19
CA LYS A 9 6.82 -7.53 19.82
C LYS A 9 5.84 -8.10 18.80
N ASP A 10 5.44 -9.35 18.96
CA ASP A 10 4.47 -10.05 18.10
C ASP A 10 3.11 -9.32 18.12
N ARG A 11 2.64 -8.86 19.28
CA ARG A 11 1.37 -8.12 19.38
C ARG A 11 1.39 -6.78 18.64
N ARG A 12 2.54 -6.10 18.59
CA ARG A 12 2.68 -4.80 17.90
C ARG A 12 2.74 -4.96 16.40
N VAL A 13 3.48 -5.95 15.92
CA VAL A 13 3.48 -6.26 14.50
C VAL A 13 2.12 -6.80 14.07
N PHE A 14 1.45 -7.57 14.93
CA PHE A 14 0.07 -7.96 14.72
C PHE A 14 -0.87 -6.75 14.62
N ALA A 15 -0.75 -5.75 15.49
CA ALA A 15 -1.55 -4.52 15.39
C ALA A 15 -1.24 -3.71 14.11
N PHE A 16 0.01 -3.68 13.65
CA PHE A 16 0.39 -3.14 12.35
C PHE A 16 -0.26 -3.91 11.20
N MET A 17 -0.26 -5.25 11.28
CA MET A 17 -0.92 -6.12 10.30
C MET A 17 -2.44 -5.98 10.30
N GLU A 18 -3.07 -5.83 11.46
CA GLU A 18 -4.50 -5.52 11.59
C GLU A 18 -4.81 -4.13 11.03
N GLY A 19 -3.95 -3.14 11.29
CA GLY A 19 -4.05 -1.81 10.67
C GLY A 19 -3.91 -1.88 9.14
N MET A 20 -3.04 -2.73 8.63
CA MET A 20 -2.93 -3.03 7.21
C MET A 20 -4.23 -3.67 6.67
N VAL A 21 -4.76 -4.71 7.32
CA VAL A 21 -6.04 -5.35 6.93
C VAL A 21 -7.20 -4.34 6.99
N ALA A 22 -7.28 -3.53 8.03
CA ALA A 22 -8.26 -2.45 8.14
C ALA A 22 -8.08 -1.39 7.04
N THR A 23 -6.84 -1.12 6.60
CA THR A 23 -6.56 -0.26 5.44
C THR A 23 -7.07 -0.90 4.16
N LEU A 24 -6.89 -2.22 3.97
CA LEU A 24 -7.51 -2.94 2.85
C LEU A 24 -9.04 -2.93 2.92
N ASP A 25 -9.61 -3.01 4.12
CA ASP A 25 -11.06 -2.94 4.32
C ASP A 25 -11.58 -1.52 4.07
N LEU A 26 -10.85 -0.48 4.46
CA LEU A 26 -11.17 0.92 4.16
C LEU A 26 -11.04 1.21 2.67
N VAL A 27 -10.02 0.67 2.03
CA VAL A 27 -9.90 0.62 0.56
C VAL A 27 -11.14 -0.06 -0.03
N ALA A 28 -11.54 -1.24 0.47
CA ALA A 28 -12.74 -1.95 0.06
C ALA A 28 -14.05 -1.19 0.37
N LEU A 29 -14.10 -0.39 1.41
CA LEU A 29 -15.25 0.45 1.78
C LEU A 29 -15.32 1.74 0.95
N SER A 30 -14.19 2.32 0.58
CA SER A 30 -14.11 3.41 -0.40
C SER A 30 -14.67 2.93 -1.74
N ILE A 31 -14.41 1.67 -2.08
CA ILE A 31 -15.03 0.95 -3.20
C ILE A 31 -16.54 0.75 -2.97
N TYR A 32 -17.04 0.37 -1.79
CA TYR A 32 -18.50 0.28 -1.56
C TYR A 32 -19.21 1.62 -1.75
N HIS A 33 -18.60 2.75 -1.34
CA HIS A 33 -19.18 4.07 -1.54
C HIS A 33 -19.13 4.51 -3.02
N PHE A 34 -18.00 4.26 -3.70
CA PHE A 34 -17.86 4.55 -5.13
C PHE A 34 -18.71 3.61 -6.02
N LEU A 35 -18.86 2.34 -5.63
CA LEU A 35 -19.76 1.36 -6.25
C LEU A 35 -21.22 1.62 -5.91
N LEU A 36 -21.60 2.18 -4.76
CA LEU A 36 -22.98 2.61 -4.48
C LEU A 36 -23.41 3.76 -5.42
N ILE A 37 -22.48 4.65 -5.75
CA ILE A 37 -22.70 5.69 -6.76
C ILE A 37 -22.70 5.10 -8.18
N SER A 38 -21.96 4.01 -8.41
CA SER A 38 -21.83 3.36 -9.74
C SER A 38 -22.80 2.17 -9.99
N ARG A 39 -23.50 1.66 -8.96
CA ARG A 39 -24.45 0.52 -8.99
C ARG A 39 -25.75 0.81 -9.73
N ALA A 40 -25.78 1.86 -10.56
CA ALA A 40 -26.70 1.93 -11.68
C ALA A 40 -26.29 1.01 -12.84
N LEU A 41 -25.05 0.48 -12.92
CA LEU A 41 -24.65 -0.37 -14.02
C LEU A 41 -23.65 -1.50 -13.65
N VAL A 42 -24.12 -2.73 -13.84
CA VAL A 42 -23.40 -3.98 -14.16
C VAL A 42 -22.86 -4.86 -13.02
N VAL A 43 -23.31 -6.12 -13.07
CA VAL A 43 -22.99 -7.30 -12.27
C VAL A 43 -22.14 -8.25 -13.13
N HIS A 44 -21.00 -8.79 -12.66
CA HIS A 44 -20.68 -10.24 -12.77
C HIS A 44 -19.33 -10.69 -12.18
N SER A 45 -19.42 -11.82 -11.47
CA SER A 45 -18.60 -13.06 -11.47
C SER A 45 -17.07 -13.04 -11.39
N MET A 46 -16.56 -13.84 -10.46
CA MET A 46 -15.16 -14.17 -10.18
C MET A 46 -14.85 -15.57 -10.75
N GLU A 47 -13.90 -15.71 -11.67
CA GLU A 47 -13.33 -16.98 -12.09
C GLU A 47 -11.80 -16.98 -11.87
N CYS A 48 -11.27 -18.15 -11.51
CA CYS A 48 -9.89 -18.42 -11.13
C CYS A 48 -9.07 -18.85 -12.34
N VAL A 49 -7.96 -18.18 -12.72
CA VAL A 49 -7.06 -18.71 -13.76
C VAL A 49 -5.56 -18.30 -13.61
N VAL A 50 -4.73 -19.34 -13.48
CA VAL A 50 -3.36 -19.61 -14.00
C VAL A 50 -2.25 -18.53 -13.93
N ALA A 51 -1.24 -18.84 -13.11
CA ALA A 51 0.08 -18.21 -13.13
C ALA A 51 0.83 -18.44 -14.46
N GLY A 52 1.19 -17.36 -15.16
CA GLY A 52 2.21 -17.41 -16.22
C GLY A 52 2.08 -16.44 -17.41
N ARG A 53 1.11 -15.53 -17.46
CA ARG A 53 1.01 -14.51 -18.53
C ARG A 53 0.75 -13.13 -17.96
N ASP A 54 1.38 -12.11 -18.54
CA ASP A 54 1.11 -10.70 -18.24
C ASP A 54 -0.39 -10.42 -18.46
N GLU A 55 -1.01 -9.72 -17.53
CA GLU A 55 -2.44 -9.40 -17.55
C GLU A 55 -2.66 -8.02 -18.16
N PRO A 56 -3.60 -7.86 -19.12
CA PRO A 56 -3.85 -6.56 -19.71
C PRO A 56 -4.41 -5.59 -18.66
N LEU A 57 -4.01 -4.32 -18.73
CA LEU A 57 -4.66 -3.30 -17.89
C LEU A 57 -6.14 -3.14 -18.26
N SER A 58 -7.00 -3.12 -17.25
CA SER A 58 -8.42 -2.78 -17.43
C SER A 58 -8.58 -1.32 -17.86
N PRO A 59 -9.70 -0.96 -18.51
CA PRO A 59 -9.99 0.43 -18.85
C PRO A 59 -9.96 1.39 -17.64
N ILE A 60 -10.45 0.95 -16.47
CA ILE A 60 -10.46 1.77 -15.25
C ILE A 60 -9.03 1.90 -14.69
N GLY A 61 -8.24 0.82 -14.73
CA GLY A 61 -6.85 0.87 -14.30
C GLY A 61 -6.01 1.85 -15.12
N LYS A 62 -6.21 1.87 -16.45
CA LYS A 62 -5.56 2.86 -17.34
C LYS A 62 -5.94 4.29 -17.01
N MET A 63 -7.22 4.53 -16.71
CA MET A 63 -7.70 5.85 -16.31
C MET A 63 -7.04 6.28 -14.99
N LEU A 64 -7.04 5.43 -13.97
CA LEU A 64 -6.47 5.75 -12.66
C LEU A 64 -4.96 6.01 -12.70
N LEU A 65 -4.25 5.44 -13.66
CA LEU A 65 -2.81 5.66 -13.86
C LEU A 65 -2.48 6.94 -14.66
N GLN A 66 -3.49 7.68 -15.13
CA GLN A 66 -3.24 9.00 -15.72
C GLN A 66 -2.71 9.93 -14.64
N LYS A 67 -1.61 10.63 -14.93
CA LYS A 67 -0.92 11.51 -13.98
C LYS A 67 -1.81 12.59 -13.36
N ASP A 68 -2.86 12.99 -14.07
CA ASP A 68 -3.80 14.03 -13.63
C ASP A 68 -4.87 13.50 -12.65
N LEU A 69 -4.99 12.18 -12.52
CA LEU A 69 -5.90 11.52 -11.59
C LEU A 69 -5.07 11.02 -10.40
N CYS A 70 -5.10 11.76 -9.29
CA CYS A 70 -4.41 11.43 -8.05
C CYS A 70 -5.02 10.17 -7.40
N GLY A 71 -4.70 8.99 -7.93
CA GLY A 71 -5.23 7.70 -7.50
C GLY A 71 -4.49 7.08 -6.31
N VAL A 72 -3.73 7.85 -5.53
CA VAL A 72 -2.96 7.36 -4.38
C VAL A 72 -3.73 7.64 -3.09
N ILE A 73 -4.03 6.58 -2.35
CA ILE A 73 -4.55 6.66 -0.98
C ILE A 73 -3.35 6.76 -0.03
N ASN A 74 -3.40 7.74 0.86
CA ASN A 74 -2.43 7.89 1.95
C ASN A 74 -3.14 7.65 3.29
N CYS A 75 -2.56 6.83 4.15
CA CYS A 75 -3.05 6.52 5.49
C CYS A 75 -1.93 6.73 6.52
N LEU A 76 -2.27 7.18 7.73
CA LEU A 76 -1.33 7.33 8.83
C LEU A 76 -1.81 6.49 10.01
N ILE A 77 -0.91 5.68 10.55
CA ILE A 77 -1.14 4.86 11.74
C ILE A 77 -0.23 5.35 12.85
N GLY A 78 -0.82 5.91 13.91
CA GLY A 78 -0.10 6.26 15.13
C GLY A 78 0.15 5.03 16.01
N LEU A 79 1.33 4.97 16.63
CA LEU A 79 1.78 3.86 17.47
C LEU A 79 2.10 4.38 18.88
N GLU A 80 1.82 3.55 19.89
CA GLU A 80 2.20 3.87 21.27
C GLU A 80 3.74 3.89 21.45
N LYS A 81 4.45 3.06 20.68
CA LYS A 81 5.91 2.89 20.70
C LYS A 81 6.44 2.73 19.26
N PRO A 82 7.72 3.07 19.00
CA PRO A 82 8.34 2.82 17.70
C PRO A 82 8.27 1.33 17.35
N ILE A 83 7.93 1.02 16.11
CA ILE A 83 8.03 -0.33 15.54
C ILE A 83 9.49 -0.58 15.15
N GLU A 84 9.98 -1.80 15.36
CA GLU A 84 11.30 -2.20 14.90
C GLU A 84 11.21 -2.59 13.40
N PRO A 85 11.87 -1.86 12.47
CA PRO A 85 11.62 -2.01 11.04
C PRO A 85 11.95 -3.40 10.49
N GLU A 86 12.99 -4.07 11.00
CA GLU A 86 13.36 -5.40 10.52
C GLU A 86 12.37 -6.48 10.99
N ALA A 87 11.77 -6.31 12.17
CA ALA A 87 10.64 -7.14 12.58
C ALA A 87 9.42 -6.96 11.68
N ALA A 88 9.07 -5.70 11.37
CA ALA A 88 7.96 -5.42 10.48
C ALA A 88 8.21 -6.01 9.09
N ARG A 89 9.44 -5.95 8.59
CA ARG A 89 9.86 -6.59 7.35
C ARG A 89 9.63 -8.10 7.39
N LEU A 90 10.17 -8.78 8.40
CA LEU A 90 10.08 -10.24 8.52
C LEU A 90 8.62 -10.72 8.56
N GLU A 91 7.76 -10.04 9.30
CA GLU A 91 6.34 -10.37 9.36
C GLU A 91 5.62 -10.08 8.04
N PHE A 92 5.96 -8.97 7.37
CA PHE A 92 5.42 -8.65 6.06
C PHE A 92 5.79 -9.69 5.00
N GLU A 93 7.03 -10.19 5.00
CA GLU A 93 7.49 -11.28 4.11
C GLU A 93 6.71 -12.58 4.34
N ASN A 94 6.31 -12.87 5.57
CA ASN A 94 5.54 -14.06 5.90
C ASN A 94 4.04 -13.90 5.63
N SER A 95 3.57 -12.66 5.51
CA SER A 95 2.16 -12.32 5.38
C SER A 95 1.53 -12.75 4.03
N PRO A 96 0.19 -12.86 3.96
CA PRO A 96 -0.52 -13.05 2.70
C PRO A 96 -0.39 -11.88 1.70
N TRP A 97 0.02 -10.68 2.15
CA TRP A 97 0.14 -9.50 1.31
C TRP A 97 1.13 -9.71 0.17
N ILE A 98 2.34 -10.18 0.49
CA ILE A 98 3.41 -10.41 -0.50
C ILE A 98 3.06 -11.54 -1.48
N LYS A 99 2.11 -12.41 -1.11
CA LYS A 99 1.64 -13.55 -1.91
C LYS A 99 0.52 -13.14 -2.86
N HIS A 100 -0.18 -12.05 -2.58
CA HIS A 100 -1.32 -11.61 -3.37
C HIS A 100 -0.84 -10.99 -4.70
N PRO A 101 -1.32 -11.46 -5.87
CA PRO A 101 -0.96 -10.94 -7.19
C PRO A 101 -0.96 -9.41 -7.33
N ARG A 102 -1.98 -8.75 -6.75
CA ARG A 102 -2.12 -7.29 -6.73
C ARG A 102 -0.94 -6.55 -6.11
N PHE A 103 -0.38 -7.03 -5.00
CA PHE A 103 0.75 -6.36 -4.31
C PHE A 103 2.12 -6.76 -4.85
N CYS A 104 2.18 -7.76 -5.72
CA CYS A 104 3.41 -8.22 -6.35
C CYS A 104 3.41 -8.01 -7.86
N SER A 105 2.65 -7.04 -8.37
CA SER A 105 2.61 -6.71 -9.80
C SER A 105 3.15 -5.32 -10.07
N VAL A 106 3.95 -5.20 -11.14
CA VAL A 106 4.49 -3.94 -11.66
C VAL A 106 3.85 -3.62 -13.01
N LEU A 107 3.64 -2.33 -13.26
CA LEU A 107 3.13 -1.83 -14.52
C LEU A 107 4.23 -1.91 -15.60
N VAL A 108 4.00 -2.66 -16.65
CA VAL A 108 4.94 -2.80 -17.77
C VAL A 108 4.30 -2.36 -19.08
N ARG A 109 5.10 -1.77 -19.96
CA ARG A 109 4.67 -1.39 -21.31
C ARG A 109 5.37 -2.27 -22.33
N ASP A 110 4.61 -2.88 -23.22
CA ASP A 110 5.16 -3.70 -24.30
C ASP A 110 5.66 -2.86 -25.48
N LYS A 111 6.29 -3.53 -26.46
CA LYS A 111 6.81 -2.91 -27.68
C LYS A 111 5.75 -2.23 -28.56
N ASN A 112 4.48 -2.57 -28.37
CA ASN A 112 3.34 -1.97 -29.08
C ASN A 112 2.72 -0.81 -28.30
N GLY A 113 3.31 -0.43 -27.16
CA GLY A 113 2.81 0.63 -26.29
C GLY A 113 1.64 0.21 -25.39
N LYS A 114 1.29 -1.09 -25.34
CA LYS A 114 0.21 -1.57 -24.49
C LYS A 114 0.72 -1.86 -23.08
N GLU A 115 -0.05 -1.41 -22.11
CA GLU A 115 0.26 -1.57 -20.69
C GLU A 115 -0.35 -2.87 -20.15
N HIS A 116 0.44 -3.57 -19.33
CA HIS A 116 0.08 -4.82 -18.67
C HIS A 116 0.59 -4.85 -17.24
N TRP A 117 -0.07 -5.62 -16.38
CA TRP A 117 0.43 -6.00 -15.07
C TRP A 117 1.32 -7.23 -15.21
N ARG A 118 2.54 -7.14 -14.67
CA ARG A 118 3.47 -8.26 -14.62
C ARG A 118 3.79 -8.59 -13.17
N LYS A 119 3.58 -9.84 -12.79
CA LYS A 119 4.02 -10.35 -11.50
C LYS A 119 5.54 -10.26 -11.38
N THR A 120 6.02 -9.74 -10.26
CA THR A 120 7.43 -9.59 -9.91
C THR A 120 7.68 -10.07 -8.49
N GLN A 121 8.94 -10.38 -8.18
CA GLN A 121 9.37 -10.45 -6.79
C GLN A 121 9.41 -9.02 -6.23
N VAL A 122 8.92 -8.85 -5.01
CA VAL A 122 8.91 -7.57 -4.32
C VAL A 122 10.25 -7.36 -3.62
N ASP A 123 10.83 -6.18 -3.82
CA ASP A 123 12.05 -5.74 -3.14
C ASP A 123 11.66 -4.77 -2.02
N LEU A 124 11.57 -5.29 -0.78
CA LEU A 124 11.06 -4.52 0.36
C LEU A 124 11.90 -3.29 0.71
N GLU A 125 13.19 -3.25 0.38
CA GLU A 125 14.03 -2.06 0.60
C GLU A 125 13.51 -0.86 -0.19
N LYS A 126 12.93 -1.08 -1.36
CA LYS A 126 12.32 -0.02 -2.15
C LYS A 126 10.97 0.43 -1.59
N HIS A 127 10.31 -0.37 -0.76
CA HIS A 127 8.97 -0.07 -0.26
C HIS A 127 8.97 0.41 1.19
N PHE A 128 9.97 0.04 1.99
CA PHE A 128 10.07 0.38 3.41
C PHE A 128 11.03 1.56 3.56
N ILE A 129 10.46 2.76 3.62
CA ILE A 129 11.18 4.02 3.78
C ILE A 129 11.29 4.29 5.26
N ILE A 130 12.49 4.14 5.82
CA ILE A 130 12.74 4.33 7.26
C ILE A 130 13.26 5.74 7.48
N LEU A 131 12.58 6.50 8.33
CA LEU A 131 12.95 7.84 8.74
C LEU A 131 13.22 7.82 10.25
N GLU A 132 14.52 7.82 10.59
CA GLU A 132 14.98 7.74 11.98
C GLU A 132 14.74 9.05 12.75
N ASP A 133 14.95 10.17 12.08
CA ASP A 133 14.75 11.50 12.63
C ASP A 133 13.29 11.96 12.53
N ARG A 134 12.94 13.00 13.29
CA ARG A 134 11.62 13.64 13.17
C ARG A 134 11.41 14.15 11.76
N VAL A 135 10.20 13.99 11.24
CA VAL A 135 9.85 14.44 9.89
C VAL A 135 9.66 15.96 9.75
N GLY A 136 9.73 16.70 10.86
CA GLY A 136 9.62 18.14 10.88
C GLY A 136 10.06 18.75 12.19
N GLU A 137 10.10 20.09 12.20
CA GLU A 137 10.48 20.90 13.35
C GLU A 137 9.24 21.51 14.00
N GLY A 138 9.22 21.58 15.33
CA GLY A 138 8.11 22.15 16.10
C GLY A 138 7.85 21.41 17.40
N GLU A 139 6.94 21.97 18.20
CA GLU A 139 6.52 21.40 19.48
C GLU A 139 5.25 20.55 19.37
N ASP A 140 4.49 20.71 18.27
CA ASP A 140 3.24 19.99 18.02
C ASP A 140 3.49 18.78 17.11
N ASP A 141 3.57 17.61 17.72
CA ASP A 141 3.80 16.32 17.06
C ASP A 141 2.72 16.00 16.02
N GLU A 142 1.46 16.37 16.28
CA GLU A 142 0.34 16.11 15.37
C GLU A 142 0.44 17.00 14.13
N ALA A 143 0.74 18.28 14.30
CA ALA A 143 0.95 19.20 13.19
C ALA A 143 2.11 18.76 12.29
N ILE A 144 3.20 18.26 12.88
CA ILE A 144 4.38 17.76 12.16
C ILE A 144 3.99 16.57 11.26
N VAL A 145 3.35 15.53 11.81
CA VAL A 145 2.97 14.35 11.01
C VAL A 145 1.88 14.66 9.98
N ASN A 146 0.96 15.59 10.29
CA ASN A 146 -0.05 16.03 9.34
C ASN A 146 0.55 16.79 8.16
N GLN A 147 1.56 17.64 8.38
CA GLN A 147 2.28 18.29 7.30
C GLN A 147 2.99 17.27 6.41
N TYR A 148 3.64 16.28 7.01
CA TYR A 148 4.25 15.19 6.25
C TYR A 148 3.23 14.44 5.38
N MET A 149 2.05 14.12 5.93
CA MET A 149 0.97 13.51 5.16
C MET A 149 0.43 14.40 4.05
N ALA A 150 0.36 15.71 4.25
CA ALA A 150 -0.03 16.67 3.23
C ALA A 150 0.98 16.70 2.07
N ASP A 151 2.28 16.67 2.38
CA ASP A 151 3.34 16.59 1.38
C ASP A 151 3.27 15.28 0.59
N LEU A 152 3.00 14.15 1.27
CA LEU A 152 2.77 12.87 0.60
C LEU A 152 1.56 12.90 -0.35
N ALA A 153 0.47 13.57 0.04
CA ALA A 153 -0.74 13.67 -0.77
C ALA A 153 -0.51 14.40 -2.11
N VAL A 154 0.41 15.38 -2.14
CA VAL A 154 0.76 16.12 -3.36
C VAL A 154 1.96 15.53 -4.12
N SER A 155 2.70 14.58 -3.53
CA SER A 155 3.87 13.94 -4.14
C SER A 155 3.52 12.78 -5.11
N SER A 156 2.48 12.96 -5.93
CA SER A 156 2.08 11.98 -6.95
C SER A 156 2.83 12.19 -8.28
N PRO A 157 3.03 11.13 -9.09
CA PRO A 157 2.61 9.74 -8.89
C PRO A 157 3.65 8.90 -8.12
N LEU A 158 3.23 7.73 -7.62
CA LEU A 158 4.17 6.69 -7.17
C LEU A 158 5.03 6.18 -8.32
N SER A 159 6.24 5.71 -8.01
CA SER A 159 7.15 5.15 -9.01
C SER A 159 6.58 3.86 -9.61
N THR A 160 6.60 3.76 -10.94
CA THR A 160 6.08 2.59 -11.67
C THR A 160 7.11 1.48 -11.90
N ASP A 161 8.32 1.61 -11.35
CA ASP A 161 9.40 0.61 -11.44
C ASP A 161 9.27 -0.52 -10.40
N LYS A 162 8.32 -0.38 -9.48
CA LYS A 162 7.97 -1.31 -8.41
C LYS A 162 6.44 -1.38 -8.26
N PRO A 163 5.91 -2.37 -7.53
CA PRO A 163 4.50 -2.36 -7.13
C PRO A 163 4.08 -1.02 -6.50
N LEU A 164 2.85 -0.56 -6.78
CA LEU A 164 2.44 0.81 -6.48
C LEU A 164 1.98 1.01 -5.03
N TRP A 165 2.85 0.71 -4.07
CA TRP A 165 2.62 0.92 -2.64
C TRP A 165 3.93 1.20 -1.90
N GLU A 166 3.87 1.91 -0.78
CA GLU A 166 5.01 2.28 0.07
C GLU A 166 4.60 2.34 1.55
N PHE A 167 5.53 2.01 2.45
CA PHE A 167 5.42 2.19 3.89
C PHE A 167 6.54 3.13 4.35
N HIS A 168 6.18 4.19 5.04
CA HIS A 168 7.09 5.16 5.61
C HIS A 168 7.07 5.01 7.13
N PHE A 169 8.15 4.47 7.70
CA PHE A 169 8.29 4.27 9.13
C PHE A 169 8.90 5.54 9.75
N LEU A 170 8.06 6.31 10.44
CA LEU A 170 8.44 7.55 11.12
C LEU A 170 8.83 7.20 12.55
N MET A 171 10.10 6.87 12.75
CA MET A 171 10.58 6.21 13.98
C MET A 171 10.49 7.13 15.19
N ALA A 172 10.98 8.35 15.06
CA ALA A 172 10.91 9.36 16.12
C ALA A 172 9.46 9.78 16.45
N ASP A 173 8.61 9.87 15.42
CA ASP A 173 7.21 10.29 15.56
C ASP A 173 6.25 9.12 15.83
N LYS A 174 6.78 7.89 15.96
CA LYS A 174 6.03 6.65 16.26
C LYS A 174 4.83 6.46 15.34
N CYS A 175 5.01 6.70 14.05
CA CYS A 175 3.95 6.56 13.07
C CYS A 175 4.38 5.70 11.89
N VAL A 176 3.42 5.11 11.20
CA VAL A 176 3.64 4.54 9.86
C VAL A 176 2.69 5.19 8.88
N ALA A 177 3.24 5.85 7.86
CA ALA A 177 2.45 6.33 6.74
C ALA A 177 2.44 5.27 5.63
N ILE A 178 1.28 5.01 5.05
CA ILE A 178 1.06 3.99 4.03
C ILE A 178 0.56 4.70 2.78
N ARG A 179 1.16 4.42 1.63
CA ARG A 179 0.73 4.92 0.33
C ARG A 179 0.36 3.74 -0.56
N ILE A 180 -0.82 3.76 -1.16
CA ILE A 180 -1.30 2.68 -2.04
C ILE A 180 -2.01 3.29 -3.24
N HIS A 181 -1.66 2.88 -4.45
CA HIS A 181 -2.39 3.31 -5.63
C HIS A 181 -3.65 2.46 -5.89
N HIS A 182 -4.80 3.11 -6.07
CA HIS A 182 -6.07 2.51 -6.50
C HIS A 182 -5.97 1.64 -7.77
N ALA A 183 -4.94 1.81 -8.60
CA ALA A 183 -4.71 1.01 -9.78
C ALA A 183 -4.48 -0.48 -9.44
N LEU A 184 -3.95 -0.76 -8.24
CA LEU A 184 -3.77 -2.13 -7.74
C LEU A 184 -5.10 -2.86 -7.53
N GLU A 185 -6.20 -2.13 -7.35
CA GLU A 185 -7.55 -2.69 -7.21
C GLU A 185 -8.24 -2.91 -8.56
N THR A 186 -7.71 -2.36 -9.66
CA THR A 186 -8.40 -2.27 -10.95
C THR A 186 -7.80 -3.13 -12.05
N GLY A 187 -6.86 -4.04 -11.77
CA GLY A 187 -6.43 -5.07 -12.73
C GLY A 187 -7.40 -6.25 -12.81
N SER A 188 -7.77 -6.65 -14.04
CA SER A 188 -8.60 -7.83 -14.32
C SER A 188 -7.92 -9.11 -13.83
N LEU A 189 -8.58 -9.83 -12.91
CA LEU A 189 -8.25 -11.20 -12.51
C LEU A 189 -8.51 -12.20 -13.66
#